data_AF-A0A2V6VGS0-F1
#
_entry.id   AF-A0A2V6VGS0-F1
#
_cell.length_a   1.000
_cell.length_b   1.000
_cell.length_c   1.000
_cell.angle_alpha   90.00
_cell.angle_beta   90.00
_cell.angle_gamma   90.00
#
_symmetry.space_group_name_H-M   'P 1'
#
loop_
_entity.id
_entity.type
_entity.pdbx_description
1 polymer ?
#
loop_
_entity_poly.entity_id
_entity_poly.type
_entity_poly.pdbx_seq_one_letter_code
_entity_poly.pdbx_strand_id
1 'polypeptide(L)'
;MTTLTLPRWFGRTRSAGSAPPPSRSKLRLGIPRVLNLWNTHQFWMGLLGALGFDPRNIVFSSDTSEEQGRQFGKGRGTVDCCYPVKCMSGHYGELVFGQKQKLDILLSPMIYTLPSFLSGHVAKTLTCPRVMAAPENIKAGFLKEGDAFAENGIRYCSPFVSLDEPLIVPKQLFEGMKDALPDLTREEMARAVDAGYKALHAFNDKLRKKSREVLEWCAREDKPCLMVVARPYHMDPGIGHEIEVDLQAYGYPILWMQYFPIDADLMDWAFGDDVRAGHVKSAFDIHDVWQSSYSSNTNEILWGAKVAARIPWIACVLRMSSYECGMDQPTYSPVQQIVERSGTLFFSFQDLDSTKPAGSVKIRVETITHYLEKYAADIINRKKAAMPPGCPLLPAA
;
A
#
# COMPACT_ATOMS: atom_id res chain seq x y z
N MET A 1 43.81 44.78 -14.09
CA MET A 1 42.43 44.57 -13.61
C MET A 1 41.70 43.73 -14.65
N THR A 2 41.52 42.45 -14.31
CA THR A 2 40.41 41.55 -14.67
C THR A 2 39.46 41.98 -15.79
N THR A 3 39.45 41.21 -16.88
CA THR A 3 38.20 40.69 -17.46
C THR A 3 38.50 39.35 -18.14
N LEU A 4 37.94 38.28 -17.58
CA LEU A 4 38.01 36.92 -18.06
C LEU A 4 37.26 36.81 -19.40
N THR A 5 37.98 36.40 -20.44
CA THR A 5 37.42 35.95 -21.72
C THR A 5 36.70 34.60 -21.52
N LEU A 6 35.43 34.52 -21.89
CA LEU A 6 34.67 33.26 -22.02
C LEU A 6 34.72 32.79 -23.49
N PRO A 7 35.40 31.69 -23.83
CA PRO A 7 35.23 31.03 -25.12
C PRO A 7 34.33 29.80 -25.00
N ARG A 8 33.29 29.80 -25.84
CA ARG A 8 32.67 28.64 -26.53
C ARG A 8 32.01 27.55 -25.65
N TRP A 9 30.74 27.80 -25.33
CA TRP A 9 29.77 26.80 -24.87
C TRP A 9 28.95 26.20 -26.04
N PHE A 10 29.61 25.83 -27.13
CA PHE A 10 29.00 25.06 -28.24
C PHE A 10 29.82 23.79 -28.55
N GLY A 11 30.19 23.06 -27.50
CA GLY A 11 30.54 21.66 -27.61
C GLY A 11 29.26 20.84 -27.68
N ARG A 12 29.03 20.14 -28.79
CA ARG A 12 27.94 19.17 -28.96
C ARG A 12 27.83 18.29 -27.70
N THR A 13 26.74 18.43 -26.97
CA THR A 13 26.31 17.42 -26.01
C THR A 13 26.13 16.12 -26.77
N ARG A 14 27.06 15.18 -26.59
CA ARG A 14 26.78 13.77 -26.89
C ARG A 14 25.49 13.46 -26.14
N SER A 15 24.46 13.01 -26.85
CA SER A 15 23.33 12.33 -26.20
C SER A 15 23.95 11.31 -25.26
N ALA A 16 23.65 11.41 -23.97
CA ALA A 16 24.01 10.37 -23.02
C ALA A 16 23.26 9.12 -23.49
N GLY A 17 23.92 8.30 -24.30
CA GLY A 17 23.54 6.91 -24.44
C GLY A 17 23.53 6.37 -23.03
N SER A 18 22.35 5.96 -22.56
CA SER A 18 22.19 5.28 -21.29
C SER A 18 23.24 4.18 -21.24
N ALA A 19 24.25 4.34 -20.38
CA ALA A 19 25.18 3.25 -20.12
C ALA A 19 24.32 2.01 -19.79
N PRO A 20 24.59 0.85 -20.42
CA PRO A 20 23.83 -0.35 -20.11
C PRO A 20 23.90 -0.59 -18.60
N PRO A 21 22.78 -0.95 -17.95
CA PRO A 21 22.77 -1.16 -16.52
C PRO A 21 23.86 -2.17 -16.15
N PRO A 22 24.66 -1.92 -15.10
CA PRO A 22 25.66 -2.86 -14.65
C PRO A 22 25.01 -4.22 -14.41
N SER A 23 25.60 -5.28 -14.96
CA SER A 23 24.94 -6.58 -15.10
C SER A 23 24.85 -7.33 -13.75
N ARG A 24 23.82 -7.00 -12.97
CA ARG A 24 23.37 -7.78 -11.81
C ARG A 24 22.32 -8.83 -12.20
N SER A 25 22.15 -9.05 -13.50
CA SER A 25 21.16 -9.96 -14.10
C SER A 25 21.22 -11.40 -13.57
N LYS A 26 22.39 -11.85 -13.09
CA LYS A 26 22.58 -13.21 -12.56
C LYS A 26 22.21 -13.35 -11.08
N LEU A 27 22.10 -12.24 -10.34
CA LEU A 27 21.81 -12.28 -8.90
C LEU A 27 20.31 -12.51 -8.67
N ARG A 28 20.00 -13.46 -7.80
CA ARG A 28 18.64 -13.77 -7.34
C ARG A 28 18.37 -13.05 -6.02
N LEU A 29 17.34 -12.22 -6.01
CA LEU A 29 16.97 -11.37 -4.88
C LEU A 29 15.56 -11.72 -4.40
N GLY A 30 15.43 -12.03 -3.12
CA GLY A 30 14.14 -12.28 -2.46
C GLY A 30 13.60 -11.04 -1.75
N ILE A 31 12.28 -10.80 -1.87
CA ILE A 31 11.55 -9.77 -1.13
C ILE A 31 10.35 -10.44 -0.42
N PRO A 32 10.20 -10.29 0.89
CA PRO A 32 9.02 -10.80 1.60
C PRO A 32 7.79 -9.97 1.21
N ARG A 33 6.73 -10.64 0.74
CA ARG A 33 5.48 -10.02 0.29
C ARG A 33 4.56 -9.69 1.46
N VAL A 34 5.01 -8.77 2.33
CA VAL A 34 4.32 -8.44 3.59
C VAL A 34 4.18 -6.95 3.82
N LEU A 35 3.27 -6.56 4.71
CA LEU A 35 3.15 -5.20 5.22
C LEU A 35 3.04 -4.16 4.09
N ASN A 36 3.84 -3.10 4.15
CA ASN A 36 3.84 -2.03 3.15
C ASN A 36 4.61 -2.35 1.86
N LEU A 37 5.12 -3.57 1.69
CA LEU A 37 5.55 -3.99 0.35
C LEU A 37 4.33 -4.06 -0.59
N TRP A 38 3.12 -4.34 -0.08
CA TRP A 38 1.91 -4.36 -0.90
C TRP A 38 1.61 -3.03 -1.62
N ASN A 39 1.82 -1.88 -0.97
CA ASN A 39 1.62 -0.57 -1.61
C ASN A 39 2.90 0.05 -2.17
N THR A 40 4.08 -0.55 -1.95
CA THR A 40 5.36 0.00 -2.44
C THR A 40 6.10 -0.94 -3.41
N HIS A 41 5.57 -2.12 -3.73
CA HIS A 41 6.26 -3.13 -4.55
C HIS A 41 6.76 -2.59 -5.90
N GLN A 42 6.00 -1.69 -6.56
CA GLN A 42 6.42 -1.10 -7.84
C GLN A 42 7.62 -0.16 -7.71
N PHE A 43 7.79 0.50 -6.56
CA PHE A 43 9.01 1.24 -6.27
C PHE A 43 10.22 0.32 -6.28
N TRP A 44 10.12 -0.83 -5.59
CA TRP A 44 11.19 -1.82 -5.52
C TRP A 44 11.46 -2.47 -6.88
N MET A 45 10.42 -2.77 -7.67
CA MET A 45 10.57 -3.30 -9.03
C MET A 45 11.29 -2.31 -9.96
N GLY A 46 10.89 -1.03 -9.95
CA GLY A 46 11.54 0.01 -10.75
C GLY A 46 12.99 0.25 -10.32
N LEU A 47 13.24 0.29 -9.02
CA LEU A 47 14.58 0.45 -8.44
C LEU A 47 15.50 -0.71 -8.82
N LEU A 48 15.07 -1.96 -8.59
CA LEU A 48 15.90 -3.14 -8.87
C LEU A 48 16.12 -3.33 -10.38
N GLY A 49 15.11 -3.06 -11.20
CA GLY A 49 15.27 -3.08 -12.66
C GLY A 49 16.32 -2.06 -13.12
N ALA A 50 16.32 -0.85 -12.56
CA ALA A 50 17.32 0.17 -12.87
C ALA A 50 18.73 -0.15 -12.35
N LEU A 51 18.85 -0.92 -11.26
CA LEU A 51 20.11 -1.47 -10.76
C LEU A 51 20.62 -2.68 -11.57
N GLY A 52 19.89 -3.10 -12.62
CA GLY A 52 20.31 -4.15 -13.54
C GLY A 52 19.93 -5.57 -13.13
N PHE A 53 18.97 -5.76 -12.21
CA PHE A 53 18.40 -7.07 -11.93
C PHE A 53 17.48 -7.53 -13.06
N ASP A 54 17.55 -8.83 -13.40
CA ASP A 54 16.56 -9.43 -14.29
C ASP A 54 15.25 -9.60 -13.51
N PRO A 55 14.08 -9.16 -14.02
CA PRO A 55 12.81 -9.29 -13.32
C PRO A 55 12.48 -10.74 -12.90
N ARG A 56 12.97 -11.75 -13.64
CA ARG A 56 12.76 -13.17 -13.31
C ARG A 56 13.56 -13.64 -12.09
N ASN A 57 14.57 -12.87 -11.71
CA ASN A 57 15.41 -13.13 -10.54
C ASN A 57 15.00 -12.30 -9.32
N ILE A 58 13.96 -11.47 -9.44
CA ILE A 58 13.30 -10.81 -8.31
C ILE A 58 12.17 -11.73 -7.86
N VAL A 59 12.34 -12.35 -6.70
CA VAL A 59 11.42 -13.36 -6.16
C VAL A 59 10.66 -12.78 -4.98
N PHE A 60 9.35 -12.67 -5.09
CA PHE A 60 8.50 -12.42 -3.93
C PHE A 60 8.14 -13.76 -3.26
N SER A 61 8.05 -13.78 -1.93
CA SER A 61 7.47 -14.92 -1.20
C SER A 61 6.02 -15.18 -1.64
N SER A 62 5.53 -16.40 -1.44
CA SER A 62 4.13 -16.74 -1.74
C SER A 62 3.15 -16.00 -0.82
N ASP A 63 1.86 -16.11 -1.17
CA ASP A 63 0.76 -15.61 -0.34
C ASP A 63 0.86 -16.18 1.09
N THR A 64 0.46 -15.38 2.07
CA THR A 64 0.45 -15.83 3.46
C THR A 64 -0.45 -17.07 3.58
N SER A 65 0.03 -18.11 4.26
CA SER A 65 -0.79 -19.26 4.60
C SER A 65 -0.34 -19.88 5.92
N GLU A 66 -1.26 -20.61 6.57
CA GLU A 66 -0.91 -21.38 7.77
C GLU A 66 0.23 -22.37 7.48
N GLU A 67 0.19 -23.01 6.30
CA GLU A 67 1.20 -23.98 5.90
C GLU A 67 2.57 -23.33 5.70
N GLN A 68 2.64 -22.14 5.08
CA GLN A 68 3.89 -21.38 4.97
C GLN A 68 4.44 -21.02 6.37
N GLY A 69 3.58 -20.53 7.27
CA GLY A 69 3.97 -20.21 8.65
C GLY A 69 4.46 -21.44 9.43
N ARG A 70 3.79 -22.58 9.28
CA ARG A 70 4.10 -23.84 9.96
C ARG A 70 5.38 -24.49 9.44
N GLN A 71 5.57 -24.53 8.13
CA GLN A 71 6.75 -25.15 7.50
C GLN A 71 8.00 -24.31 7.69
N PHE A 72 7.88 -22.99 7.50
CA PHE A 72 9.05 -22.12 7.35
C PHE A 72 9.27 -21.15 8.52
N GLY A 73 8.21 -20.72 9.21
CA GLY A 73 8.27 -19.73 10.29
C GLY A 73 8.38 -20.32 11.71
N LYS A 74 8.13 -21.62 11.87
CA LYS A 74 8.07 -22.27 13.20
C LYS A 74 9.34 -22.02 14.03
N GLY A 75 9.15 -21.55 15.26
CA GLY A 75 10.21 -21.30 16.24
C GLY A 75 11.04 -20.03 15.98
N ARG A 76 10.73 -19.25 14.93
CA ARG A 76 11.48 -18.04 14.53
C ARG A 76 10.73 -16.73 14.80
N GLY A 77 9.55 -16.81 15.43
CA GLY A 77 8.84 -15.64 15.94
C GLY A 77 9.60 -15.05 17.13
N THR A 78 9.90 -13.76 17.06
CA THR A 78 10.70 -13.05 18.08
C THR A 78 9.90 -12.10 18.95
N VAL A 79 8.69 -11.75 18.53
CA VAL A 79 7.83 -10.79 19.22
C VAL A 79 6.37 -11.16 19.06
N ASP A 80 5.62 -11.06 20.16
CA ASP A 80 4.18 -11.14 20.12
C ASP A 80 3.62 -9.80 19.64
N CYS A 81 3.16 -9.79 18.39
CA CYS A 81 2.74 -8.61 17.66
C CYS A 81 1.55 -8.92 16.76
N CYS A 82 1.08 -7.90 16.03
CA CYS A 82 -0.02 -8.08 15.09
C CYS A 82 0.25 -9.20 14.08
N TYR A 83 -0.82 -9.89 13.69
CA TYR A 83 -0.74 -11.05 12.80
C TYR A 83 0.11 -10.83 11.52
N PRO A 84 -0.01 -9.72 10.78
CA PRO A 84 0.79 -9.48 9.57
C PRO A 84 2.31 -9.46 9.81
N VAL A 85 2.75 -9.01 10.99
CA VAL A 85 4.18 -9.01 11.35
C VAL A 85 4.61 -10.42 11.77
N LYS A 86 3.75 -11.19 12.43
CA LYS A 86 4.01 -12.62 12.73
C LYS A 86 4.22 -13.43 11.43
N CYS A 87 3.41 -13.17 10.40
CA CYS A 87 3.50 -13.84 9.09
C CYS A 87 4.86 -13.67 8.43
N MET A 88 5.54 -12.53 8.66
CA MET A 88 6.87 -12.25 8.08
C MET A 88 7.93 -13.30 8.39
N SER A 89 7.81 -14.02 9.51
CA SER A 89 8.67 -15.17 9.83
C SER A 89 8.52 -16.33 8.83
N GLY A 90 7.29 -16.61 8.39
CA GLY A 90 6.99 -17.59 7.35
C GLY A 90 7.56 -17.17 5.99
N HIS A 91 7.37 -15.91 5.59
CA HIS A 91 7.91 -15.40 4.34
C HIS A 91 9.44 -15.41 4.29
N TYR A 92 10.11 -15.04 5.39
CA TYR A 92 11.57 -15.16 5.47
C TYR A 92 12.02 -16.61 5.34
N GLY A 93 11.39 -17.51 6.09
CA GLY A 93 11.77 -18.92 6.07
C GLY A 93 11.52 -19.55 4.69
N GLU A 94 10.45 -19.15 3.99
CA GLU A 94 10.18 -19.63 2.65
C GLU A 94 11.25 -19.13 1.66
N LEU A 95 11.66 -17.87 1.77
CA LEU A 95 12.72 -17.31 0.93
C LEU A 95 14.09 -17.95 1.21
N VAL A 96 14.38 -18.30 2.46
CA VAL A 96 15.65 -18.92 2.84
C VAL A 96 15.67 -20.43 2.52
N PHE A 97 14.62 -21.16 2.90
CA PHE A 97 14.61 -22.64 2.90
C PHE A 97 13.68 -23.25 1.84
N GLY A 98 12.68 -22.52 1.36
CA GLY A 98 11.63 -23.03 0.46
C GLY A 98 11.93 -22.87 -1.02
N GLN A 99 12.99 -22.14 -1.38
CA GLN A 99 13.29 -21.83 -2.79
C GLN A 99 14.01 -22.99 -3.49
N LYS A 100 13.51 -23.36 -4.69
CA LYS A 100 14.16 -24.39 -5.53
C LYS A 100 15.58 -24.00 -5.96
N GLN A 101 15.79 -22.71 -6.20
CA GLN A 101 17.08 -22.13 -6.52
C GLN A 101 17.41 -21.10 -5.45
N LYS A 102 18.59 -21.21 -4.86
CA LYS A 102 19.04 -20.34 -3.77
C LYS A 102 18.98 -18.86 -4.15
N LEU A 103 18.74 -18.02 -3.17
CA LEU A 103 18.83 -16.57 -3.29
C LEU A 103 20.26 -16.13 -3.00
N ASP A 104 20.72 -15.08 -3.66
CA ASP A 104 21.98 -14.41 -3.34
C ASP A 104 21.77 -13.31 -2.29
N ILE A 105 20.58 -12.70 -2.30
CA ILE A 105 20.23 -11.53 -1.50
C ILE A 105 18.79 -11.68 -0.98
N LEU A 106 18.56 -11.34 0.29
CA LEU A 106 17.23 -11.13 0.84
C LEU A 106 17.10 -9.66 1.25
N LEU A 107 16.25 -8.93 0.53
CA LEU A 107 15.98 -7.51 0.74
C LEU A 107 14.68 -7.36 1.55
N SER A 108 14.79 -6.78 2.74
CA SER A 108 13.65 -6.52 3.61
C SER A 108 13.72 -5.11 4.21
N PRO A 109 13.14 -4.11 3.52
CA PRO A 109 13.32 -2.70 3.87
C PRO A 109 12.58 -2.30 5.15
N MET A 110 13.25 -1.52 5.99
CA MET A 110 12.66 -0.86 7.16
C MET A 110 12.03 0.46 6.72
N ILE A 111 10.77 0.39 6.25
CA ILE A 111 10.07 1.56 5.72
C ILE A 111 9.56 2.43 6.88
N TYR A 112 10.07 3.66 6.99
CA TYR A 112 9.76 4.62 8.05
C TYR A 112 8.58 5.54 7.71
N THR A 113 8.53 6.05 6.49
CA THR A 113 7.48 6.92 5.96
C THR A 113 7.02 6.38 4.61
N LEU A 114 5.77 6.66 4.22
CA LEU A 114 5.22 6.23 2.94
C LEU A 114 4.88 7.43 2.04
N PRO A 115 5.12 7.34 0.72
CA PRO A 115 4.54 8.29 -0.20
C PRO A 115 3.02 8.15 -0.13
N SER A 116 2.32 9.26 0.15
CA SER A 116 0.87 9.28 0.25
C SER A 116 0.32 10.50 -0.47
N PHE A 117 -0.86 10.35 -1.08
CA PHE A 117 -1.59 11.48 -1.67
C PHE A 117 -2.10 12.46 -0.61
N LEU A 118 -2.04 12.09 0.68
CA LEU A 118 -2.33 12.97 1.80
C LEU A 118 -1.11 13.79 2.25
N SER A 119 0.09 13.54 1.69
CA SER A 119 1.29 14.28 2.07
C SER A 119 1.12 15.78 1.80
N GLY A 120 1.48 16.62 2.76
CA GLY A 120 1.21 18.07 2.74
C GLY A 120 -0.17 18.49 3.26
N HIS A 121 -1.13 17.57 3.39
CA HIS A 121 -2.46 17.82 3.95
C HIS A 121 -2.62 17.33 5.40
N VAL A 122 -1.76 16.39 5.81
CA VAL A 122 -1.73 15.78 7.15
C VAL A 122 -0.42 16.09 7.87
N ALA A 123 -0.37 15.84 9.18
CA ALA A 123 0.82 16.15 9.97
C ALA A 123 2.07 15.38 9.49
N LYS A 124 1.95 14.06 9.33
CA LYS A 124 2.99 13.17 8.78
C LYS A 124 2.40 11.89 8.17
N THR A 125 3.22 11.16 7.42
CA THR A 125 2.91 9.92 6.69
C THR A 125 3.76 8.74 7.21
N LEU A 126 3.90 8.63 8.54
CA LEU A 126 4.71 7.59 9.18
C LEU A 126 4.07 6.20 9.02
N THR A 127 4.90 5.17 8.89
CA THR A 127 4.44 3.78 9.04
C THR A 127 4.15 3.45 10.51
N CYS A 128 3.47 2.34 10.74
CA CYS A 128 3.39 1.78 12.09
C CYS A 128 4.81 1.45 12.59
N PRO A 129 5.18 1.73 13.85
CA PRO A 129 6.51 1.39 14.37
C PRO A 129 6.87 -0.10 14.20
N ARG A 130 5.86 -0.98 14.23
CA ARG A 130 6.05 -2.41 13.99
C ARG A 130 6.47 -2.70 12.54
N VAL A 131 5.99 -1.94 11.55
CA VAL A 131 6.39 -2.11 10.14
C VAL A 131 7.86 -1.76 9.95
N MET A 132 8.29 -0.62 10.49
CA MET A 132 9.68 -0.18 10.44
C MET A 132 10.63 -1.16 11.14
N ALA A 133 10.25 -1.67 12.32
CA ALA A 133 11.08 -2.54 13.13
C ALA A 133 11.01 -4.03 12.74
N ALA A 134 9.98 -4.44 11.99
CA ALA A 134 9.76 -5.85 11.65
C ALA A 134 10.96 -6.54 10.98
N PRO A 135 11.66 -5.93 10.01
CA PRO A 135 12.83 -6.56 9.41
C PRO A 135 13.90 -6.98 10.42
N GLU A 136 14.28 -6.11 11.35
CA GLU A 136 15.30 -6.45 12.36
C GLU A 136 14.78 -7.40 13.43
N ASN A 137 13.53 -7.22 13.86
CA ASN A 137 12.92 -8.13 14.83
C ASN A 137 12.86 -9.56 14.29
N ILE A 138 12.40 -9.75 13.06
CA ILE A 138 12.28 -11.09 12.46
C ILE A 138 13.67 -11.67 12.16
N LYS A 139 14.61 -10.84 11.67
CA LYS A 139 16.00 -11.25 11.47
C LYS A 139 16.61 -11.87 12.73
N ALA A 140 16.37 -11.29 13.92
CA ALA A 140 16.88 -11.86 15.17
C ALA A 140 16.44 -13.32 15.40
N GLY A 141 15.26 -13.71 14.93
CA GLY A 141 14.76 -15.10 15.03
C GLY A 141 15.52 -16.07 14.13
N PHE A 142 16.05 -15.56 13.01
CA PHE A 142 16.92 -16.29 12.09
C PHE A 142 18.39 -16.30 12.50
N LEU A 143 18.75 -15.55 13.56
CA LEU A 143 20.11 -15.51 14.13
C LEU A 143 20.21 -16.21 15.49
N LYS A 144 19.08 -16.58 16.11
CA LYS A 144 19.00 -17.10 17.48
C LYS A 144 19.82 -18.38 17.70
N GLU A 145 19.67 -19.36 16.80
CA GLU A 145 20.30 -20.68 16.90
C GLU A 145 21.55 -20.83 16.00
N GLY A 146 21.84 -19.82 15.19
CA GLY A 146 22.85 -19.82 14.12
C GLY A 146 22.50 -18.77 13.07
N ASP A 147 23.47 -18.32 12.27
CA ASP A 147 23.20 -17.34 11.20
C ASP A 147 22.65 -18.07 9.97
N ALA A 148 21.33 -18.25 9.94
CA ALA A 148 20.65 -18.96 8.86
C ALA A 148 20.87 -18.32 7.48
N PHE A 149 21.16 -17.02 7.41
CA PHE A 149 21.42 -16.35 6.14
C PHE A 149 22.82 -16.71 5.62
N ALA A 150 23.84 -16.58 6.48
CA ALA A 150 25.22 -16.93 6.14
C ALA A 150 25.37 -18.41 5.79
N GLU A 151 24.73 -19.31 6.55
CA GLU A 151 24.72 -20.76 6.29
C GLU A 151 24.13 -21.13 4.92
N ASN A 152 23.21 -20.30 4.41
CA ASN A 152 22.60 -20.47 3.10
C ASN A 152 23.27 -19.65 1.98
N GLY A 153 24.32 -18.89 2.31
CA GLY A 153 25.02 -18.01 1.36
C GLY A 153 24.21 -16.77 0.96
N ILE A 154 23.22 -16.37 1.76
CA ILE A 154 22.32 -15.26 1.49
C ILE A 154 22.86 -14.00 2.17
N ARG A 155 23.02 -12.92 1.39
CA ARG A 155 23.29 -11.59 1.94
C ARG A 155 21.98 -10.94 2.36
N TYR A 156 21.75 -10.84 3.66
CA TYR A 156 20.60 -10.14 4.21
C TYR A 156 20.81 -8.62 4.18
N CYS A 157 19.82 -7.89 3.70
CA CYS A 157 19.86 -6.44 3.57
C CYS A 157 18.53 -5.81 4.03
N SER A 158 18.61 -4.92 5.01
CA SER A 158 17.45 -4.24 5.62
C SER A 158 17.61 -2.72 5.64
N PRO A 159 17.58 -2.05 4.47
CA PRO A 159 17.81 -0.62 4.42
C PRO A 159 16.68 0.12 5.15
N PHE A 160 17.06 1.07 6.01
CA PHE A 160 16.14 2.06 6.57
C PHE A 160 15.81 3.09 5.50
N VAL A 161 14.51 3.31 5.23
CA VAL A 161 14.10 4.20 4.14
C VAL A 161 12.89 5.07 4.51
N SER A 162 12.99 6.35 4.20
CA SER A 162 11.94 7.35 4.38
C SER A 162 11.34 7.73 3.02
N LEU A 163 10.45 6.87 2.50
CA LEU A 163 9.96 6.99 1.11
C LEU A 163 9.12 8.27 0.84
N ASP A 164 8.67 9.01 1.85
CA ASP A 164 7.98 10.30 1.66
C ASP A 164 8.98 11.47 1.52
N GLU A 165 10.30 11.20 1.59
CA GLU A 165 11.36 12.20 1.50
C GLU A 165 12.33 11.86 0.35
N PRO A 166 11.94 12.05 -0.93
CA PRO A 166 12.69 11.56 -2.09
C PRO A 166 14.15 12.03 -2.17
N LEU A 167 14.48 13.18 -1.56
CA LEU A 167 15.83 13.74 -1.56
C LEU A 167 16.81 12.94 -0.70
N ILE A 168 16.37 12.28 0.37
CA ILE A 168 17.24 11.50 1.27
C ILE A 168 17.27 10.01 0.95
N VAL A 169 16.24 9.50 0.25
CA VAL A 169 16.10 8.08 -0.10
C VAL A 169 17.32 7.52 -0.85
N PRO A 170 17.94 8.21 -1.83
CA PRO A 170 19.15 7.70 -2.49
C PRO A 170 20.30 7.44 -1.54
N LYS A 171 20.51 8.32 -0.55
CA LYS A 171 21.57 8.16 0.46
C LYS A 171 21.27 6.95 1.36
N GLN A 172 20.05 6.88 1.87
CA GLN A 172 19.58 5.83 2.77
C GLN A 172 19.68 4.43 2.13
N LEU A 173 19.18 4.28 0.90
CA LEU A 173 19.23 3.01 0.18
C LEU A 173 20.65 2.64 -0.24
N PHE A 174 21.46 3.61 -0.66
CA PHE A 174 22.88 3.35 -0.95
C PHE A 174 23.60 2.81 0.30
N GLU A 175 23.44 3.47 1.43
CA GLU A 175 24.09 3.09 2.69
C GLU A 175 23.63 1.72 3.19
N GLY A 176 22.34 1.39 3.05
CA GLY A 176 21.79 0.10 3.47
C GLY A 176 22.08 -1.06 2.52
N MET A 177 22.38 -0.79 1.23
CA MET A 177 22.52 -1.84 0.20
C MET A 177 23.95 -2.04 -0.32
N LYS A 178 24.87 -1.09 -0.10
CA LYS A 178 26.26 -1.14 -0.62
C LYS A 178 27.02 -2.42 -0.24
N ASP A 179 26.76 -2.98 0.95
CA ASP A 179 27.48 -4.18 1.41
C ASP A 179 26.92 -5.45 0.77
N ALA A 180 25.64 -5.45 0.40
CA ALA A 180 25.00 -6.54 -0.32
C ALA A 180 25.28 -6.50 -1.83
N LEU A 181 25.53 -5.31 -2.39
CA LEU A 181 25.72 -5.07 -3.82
C LEU A 181 27.13 -4.52 -4.12
N PRO A 182 28.07 -5.37 -4.56
CA PRO A 182 29.36 -4.92 -5.06
C PRO A 182 29.21 -3.88 -6.18
N ASP A 183 30.16 -2.94 -6.22
CA ASP A 183 30.27 -1.89 -7.23
C ASP A 183 29.06 -0.94 -7.33
N LEU A 184 28.16 -0.96 -6.33
CA LEU A 184 27.08 0.01 -6.26
C LEU A 184 27.66 1.41 -6.07
N THR A 185 27.22 2.36 -6.90
CA THR A 185 27.62 3.77 -6.77
C THR A 185 26.45 4.65 -6.32
N ARG A 186 26.77 5.81 -5.72
CA ARG A 186 25.73 6.77 -5.30
C ARG A 186 24.92 7.31 -6.47
N GLU A 187 25.57 7.56 -7.61
CA GLU A 187 24.90 8.03 -8.82
C GLU A 187 23.95 6.99 -9.40
N GLU A 188 24.38 5.73 -9.41
CA GLU A 188 23.56 4.61 -9.85
C GLU A 188 22.32 4.46 -8.96
N MET A 189 22.49 4.48 -7.63
CA MET A 189 21.38 4.44 -6.69
C MET A 189 20.42 5.61 -6.92
N ALA A 190 20.92 6.85 -7.10
CA ALA A 190 20.06 8.01 -7.35
C ALA A 190 19.20 7.86 -8.61
N ARG A 191 19.77 7.35 -9.71
CA ARG A 191 19.00 7.02 -10.93
C ARG A 191 17.97 5.92 -10.69
N ALA A 192 18.33 4.90 -9.92
CA ALA A 192 17.44 3.79 -9.61
C ALA A 192 16.27 4.21 -8.72
N VAL A 193 16.50 5.10 -7.74
CA VAL A 193 15.44 5.67 -6.90
C VAL A 193 14.44 6.47 -7.74
N ASP A 194 14.90 7.31 -8.67
CA ASP A 194 14.03 8.04 -9.60
C ASP A 194 13.19 7.08 -10.46
N ALA A 195 13.79 6.02 -10.98
CA ALA A 195 13.07 4.98 -11.71
C ALA A 195 12.01 4.26 -10.83
N GLY A 196 12.34 3.99 -9.56
CA GLY A 196 11.41 3.43 -8.57
C GLY A 196 10.19 4.31 -8.35
N TYR A 197 10.39 5.61 -8.11
CA TYR A 197 9.28 6.55 -7.94
C TYR A 197 8.42 6.65 -9.19
N LYS A 198 9.02 6.76 -10.38
CA LYS A 198 8.29 6.77 -11.65
C LYS A 198 7.42 5.53 -11.83
N ALA A 199 7.95 4.35 -11.52
CA ALA A 199 7.19 3.10 -11.57
C ALA A 199 6.02 3.08 -10.58
N LEU A 200 6.26 3.52 -9.34
CA LEU A 200 5.20 3.61 -8.32
C LEU A 200 4.09 4.59 -8.70
N HIS A 201 4.44 5.78 -9.17
CA HIS A 201 3.48 6.79 -9.62
C HIS A 201 2.65 6.29 -10.80
N ALA A 202 3.32 5.76 -11.84
CA ALA A 202 2.62 5.22 -13.01
C ALA A 202 1.64 4.09 -12.66
N PHE A 203 2.01 3.22 -11.73
CA PHE A 203 1.13 2.17 -11.24
C PHE A 203 -0.08 2.71 -10.48
N ASN A 204 0.16 3.62 -9.53
CA ASN A 204 -0.91 4.23 -8.73
C ASN A 204 -1.90 5.00 -9.62
N ASP A 205 -1.41 5.75 -10.60
CA ASP A 205 -2.24 6.52 -11.53
C ASP A 205 -3.07 5.60 -12.43
N LYS A 206 -2.47 4.48 -12.90
CA LYS A 206 -3.19 3.46 -13.66
C LYS A 206 -4.34 2.84 -12.84
N LEU A 207 -4.09 2.49 -11.57
CA LEU A 207 -5.11 1.90 -10.72
C LEU A 207 -6.20 2.90 -10.34
N ARG A 208 -5.85 4.16 -10.07
CA ARG A 208 -6.83 5.23 -9.80
C ARG A 208 -7.72 5.49 -11.00
N LYS A 209 -7.15 5.54 -12.20
CA LYS A 209 -7.91 5.62 -13.44
C LYS A 209 -8.88 4.44 -13.56
N LYS A 210 -8.42 3.23 -13.23
CA LYS A 210 -9.30 2.05 -13.26
C LYS A 210 -10.44 2.14 -12.24
N SER A 211 -10.15 2.61 -11.03
CA SER A 211 -11.18 2.86 -10.01
C SER A 211 -12.19 3.92 -10.45
N ARG A 212 -11.74 4.97 -11.16
CA ARG A 212 -12.62 5.97 -11.77
C ARG A 212 -13.54 5.34 -12.82
N GLU A 213 -13.01 4.53 -13.74
CA GLU A 213 -13.81 3.80 -14.73
C GLU A 213 -14.89 2.93 -14.08
N VAL A 214 -14.56 2.27 -12.96
CA VAL A 214 -15.52 1.46 -12.19
C VAL A 214 -16.61 2.35 -11.58
N LEU A 215 -16.26 3.49 -11.00
CA LEU A 215 -17.24 4.44 -10.46
C LEU A 215 -18.13 5.06 -11.53
N GLU A 216 -17.59 5.42 -12.68
CA GLU A 216 -18.36 5.92 -13.84
C GLU A 216 -19.34 4.87 -14.35
N TRP A 217 -18.94 3.60 -14.38
CA TRP A 217 -19.85 2.49 -14.68
C TRP A 217 -20.94 2.35 -13.61
N CYS A 218 -20.58 2.39 -12.33
CA CYS A 218 -21.56 2.34 -11.24
C CYS A 218 -22.55 3.51 -11.34
N ALA A 219 -22.06 4.68 -11.73
CA ALA A 219 -22.86 5.88 -11.91
C ALA A 219 -23.85 5.76 -13.07
N ARG A 220 -23.38 5.31 -14.23
CA ARG A 220 -24.21 5.15 -15.43
C ARG A 220 -25.26 4.04 -15.27
N GLU A 221 -24.88 2.91 -14.69
CA GLU A 221 -25.79 1.76 -14.50
C GLU A 221 -26.62 1.87 -13.22
N ASP A 222 -26.40 2.91 -12.43
CA ASP A 222 -26.95 3.15 -11.10
C ASP A 222 -26.81 1.96 -10.13
N LYS A 223 -25.64 1.33 -10.16
CA LYS A 223 -25.34 0.13 -9.36
C LYS A 223 -24.46 0.48 -8.16
N PRO A 224 -24.65 -0.23 -7.03
CA PRO A 224 -23.77 -0.05 -5.87
C PRO A 224 -22.40 -0.68 -6.08
N CYS A 225 -21.38 -0.07 -5.50
CA CYS A 225 -20.07 -0.67 -5.26
C CYS A 225 -19.74 -0.69 -3.77
N LEU A 226 -18.81 -1.56 -3.39
CA LEU A 226 -18.24 -1.59 -2.05
C LEU A 226 -16.88 -0.89 -2.05
N MET A 227 -16.54 -0.28 -0.92
CA MET A 227 -15.18 0.19 -0.68
C MET A 227 -14.54 -0.53 0.49
N VAL A 228 -13.37 -1.13 0.24
CA VAL A 228 -12.52 -1.71 1.27
C VAL A 228 -11.69 -0.61 1.91
N VAL A 229 -11.89 -0.44 3.21
CA VAL A 229 -11.13 0.45 4.08
C VAL A 229 -10.27 -0.43 4.99
N ALA A 230 -9.04 -0.67 4.57
CA ALA A 230 -8.14 -1.61 5.24
C ALA A 230 -6.69 -1.22 4.97
N ARG A 231 -5.74 -1.82 5.69
CA ARG A 231 -4.31 -1.67 5.36
C ARG A 231 -3.95 -2.44 4.08
N PRO A 232 -2.93 -2.00 3.31
CA PRO A 232 -2.61 -2.60 2.00
C PRO A 232 -2.34 -4.10 2.03
N TYR A 233 -1.77 -4.60 3.13
CA TYR A 233 -1.46 -6.03 3.27
C TYR A 233 -2.69 -6.93 3.44
N HIS A 234 -3.90 -6.38 3.64
CA HIS A 234 -5.12 -7.19 3.60
C HIS A 234 -5.48 -7.64 2.19
N MET A 235 -4.76 -7.18 1.15
CA MET A 235 -4.84 -7.79 -0.18
C MET A 235 -4.19 -9.18 -0.23
N ASP A 236 -3.48 -9.60 0.83
CA ASP A 236 -2.94 -10.95 0.97
C ASP A 236 -4.07 -11.94 1.36
N PRO A 237 -4.28 -13.03 0.60
CA PRO A 237 -5.30 -14.04 0.89
C PRO A 237 -5.25 -14.67 2.29
N GLY A 238 -4.06 -14.77 2.90
CA GLY A 238 -3.88 -15.28 4.25
C GLY A 238 -4.15 -14.25 5.34
N ILE A 239 -4.10 -12.95 5.02
CA ILE A 239 -4.29 -11.87 5.98
C ILE A 239 -5.69 -11.25 5.87
N GLY A 240 -6.15 -10.93 4.66
CA GLY A 240 -7.48 -10.36 4.41
C GLY A 240 -8.59 -11.39 4.19
N HIS A 241 -8.23 -12.67 4.06
CA HIS A 241 -9.15 -13.80 3.93
C HIS A 241 -10.04 -13.77 2.68
N GLU A 242 -9.71 -12.95 1.67
CA GLU A 242 -10.39 -12.88 0.36
C GLU A 242 -11.88 -12.52 0.46
N ILE A 243 -12.29 -11.86 1.56
CA ILE A 243 -13.68 -11.47 1.82
C ILE A 243 -14.24 -10.62 0.68
N GLU A 244 -13.40 -9.73 0.14
CA GLU A 244 -13.74 -8.88 -0.99
C GLU A 244 -13.87 -9.64 -2.31
N VAL A 245 -13.15 -10.74 -2.49
CA VAL A 245 -13.26 -11.62 -3.66
C VAL A 245 -14.58 -12.38 -3.62
N ASP A 246 -14.96 -12.87 -2.44
CA ASP A 246 -16.27 -13.51 -2.25
C ASP A 246 -17.41 -12.54 -2.57
N LEU A 247 -17.34 -11.29 -2.10
CA LEU A 247 -18.33 -10.25 -2.41
C LEU A 247 -18.32 -9.86 -3.89
N GLN A 248 -17.16 -9.85 -4.54
CA GLN A 248 -17.05 -9.64 -5.98
C GLN A 248 -17.76 -10.75 -6.78
N ALA A 249 -17.71 -12.00 -6.31
CA ALA A 249 -18.41 -13.12 -6.94
C ALA A 249 -19.95 -12.97 -6.92
N TYR A 250 -20.50 -12.22 -5.96
CA TYR A 250 -21.92 -11.82 -5.94
C TYR A 250 -22.27 -10.68 -6.91
N GLY A 251 -21.29 -10.18 -7.70
CA GLY A 251 -21.51 -9.19 -8.74
C GLY A 251 -21.33 -7.74 -8.30
N TYR A 252 -20.79 -7.50 -7.11
CA TYR A 252 -20.52 -6.14 -6.63
C TYR A 252 -19.10 -5.69 -6.99
N PRO A 253 -18.92 -4.53 -7.64
CA PRO A 253 -17.61 -3.95 -7.84
C PRO A 253 -16.96 -3.55 -6.51
N ILE A 254 -15.66 -3.82 -6.38
CA ILE A 254 -14.87 -3.50 -5.19
C ILE A 254 -13.87 -2.40 -5.51
N LEU A 255 -13.82 -1.38 -4.66
CA LEU A 255 -12.82 -0.33 -4.67
C LEU A 255 -11.93 -0.45 -3.44
N TRP A 256 -10.62 -0.28 -3.61
CA TRP A 256 -9.68 -0.18 -2.48
C TRP A 256 -9.32 1.28 -2.25
N MET A 257 -9.42 1.74 -1.00
CA MET A 257 -9.21 3.15 -0.66
C MET A 257 -7.84 3.71 -1.12
N GLN A 258 -6.80 2.86 -1.15
CA GLN A 258 -5.44 3.25 -1.57
C GLN A 258 -5.39 3.75 -3.02
N TYR A 259 -6.29 3.23 -3.85
CA TYR A 259 -6.36 3.49 -5.28
C TYR A 259 -7.67 4.18 -5.66
N PHE A 260 -8.35 4.80 -4.69
CA PHE A 260 -9.53 5.63 -4.96
C PHE A 260 -9.14 6.80 -5.88
N PRO A 261 -9.97 7.19 -6.87
CA PRO A 261 -9.65 8.31 -7.74
C PRO A 261 -9.61 9.63 -6.99
N ILE A 262 -8.57 10.41 -7.24
CA ILE A 262 -8.28 11.69 -6.57
C ILE A 262 -8.30 12.87 -7.56
N ASP A 263 -8.97 12.68 -8.69
CA ASP A 263 -9.10 13.68 -9.73
C ASP A 263 -9.72 14.98 -9.19
N ALA A 264 -9.20 16.12 -9.66
CA ALA A 264 -9.56 17.43 -9.11
C ALA A 264 -11.05 17.75 -9.26
N ASP A 265 -11.68 17.31 -10.36
CA ASP A 265 -13.11 17.49 -10.61
C ASP A 265 -13.97 16.70 -9.62
N LEU A 266 -13.64 15.43 -9.37
CA LEU A 266 -14.34 14.59 -8.41
C LEU A 266 -14.14 15.10 -6.98
N MET A 267 -12.93 15.54 -6.63
CA MET A 267 -12.62 16.06 -5.30
C MET A 267 -13.29 17.41 -5.03
N ASP A 268 -13.32 18.33 -6.00
CA ASP A 268 -14.04 19.59 -5.87
C ASP A 268 -15.56 19.36 -5.83
N TRP A 269 -16.11 18.45 -6.63
CA TRP A 269 -17.53 18.11 -6.55
C TRP A 269 -17.92 17.51 -5.19
N ALA A 270 -17.08 16.62 -4.64
CA ALA A 270 -17.41 15.92 -3.39
C ALA A 270 -17.14 16.76 -2.12
N PHE A 271 -16.12 17.63 -2.12
CA PHE A 271 -15.68 18.35 -0.92
C PHE A 271 -15.63 19.88 -1.08
N GLY A 272 -15.84 20.41 -2.28
CA GLY A 272 -15.63 21.83 -2.58
C GLY A 272 -16.50 22.77 -1.74
N ASP A 273 -17.73 22.40 -1.42
CA ASP A 273 -18.60 23.18 -0.52
C ASP A 273 -18.04 23.27 0.90
N ASP A 274 -17.55 22.14 1.45
CA ASP A 274 -16.90 22.10 2.77
C ASP A 274 -15.59 22.92 2.78
N VAL A 275 -14.85 22.90 1.67
CA VAL A 275 -13.62 23.71 1.51
C VAL A 275 -13.96 25.20 1.45
N ARG A 276 -14.96 25.59 0.65
CA ARG A 276 -15.42 27.00 0.54
C ARG A 276 -16.01 27.53 1.84
N ALA A 277 -16.71 26.68 2.60
CA ALA A 277 -17.22 27.00 3.93
C ALA A 277 -16.13 27.07 5.01
N GLY A 278 -14.91 26.60 4.72
CA GLY A 278 -13.80 26.58 5.66
C GLY A 278 -13.90 25.48 6.73
N HIS A 279 -14.75 24.47 6.53
CA HIS A 279 -14.84 23.31 7.42
C HIS A 279 -13.58 22.43 7.33
N VAL A 280 -13.01 22.34 6.12
CA VAL A 280 -11.77 21.62 5.83
C VAL A 280 -10.88 22.46 4.94
N LYS A 281 -9.55 22.29 5.02
CA LYS A 281 -8.61 23.08 4.20
C LYS A 281 -8.51 22.60 2.76
N SER A 282 -8.85 21.33 2.52
CA SER A 282 -8.81 20.68 1.21
C SER A 282 -9.62 19.38 1.23
N ALA A 283 -9.89 18.79 0.07
CA ALA A 283 -10.53 17.46 -0.02
C ALA A 283 -9.73 16.32 0.63
N PHE A 284 -8.44 16.53 0.88
CA PHE A 284 -7.52 15.59 1.51
C PHE A 284 -7.30 15.87 3.00
N ASP A 285 -7.88 16.95 3.53
CA ASP A 285 -7.78 17.27 4.95
C ASP A 285 -8.69 16.35 5.78
N ILE A 286 -8.14 15.83 6.87
CA ILE A 286 -8.83 14.94 7.82
C ILE A 286 -8.81 15.49 9.25
N HIS A 287 -8.33 16.73 9.45
CA HIS A 287 -8.14 17.31 10.78
C HIS A 287 -9.46 17.46 11.56
N ASP A 288 -10.57 17.64 10.85
CA ASP A 288 -11.94 17.71 11.37
C ASP A 288 -12.38 16.43 12.09
N VAL A 289 -11.89 15.26 11.66
CA VAL A 289 -12.22 13.95 12.25
C VAL A 289 -11.04 13.30 12.97
N TRP A 290 -9.82 13.80 12.74
CA TRP A 290 -8.60 13.19 13.24
C TRP A 290 -7.44 14.18 13.39
N GLN A 291 -7.23 14.62 14.63
CA GLN A 291 -6.20 15.60 14.95
C GLN A 291 -4.78 15.00 14.94
N SER A 292 -4.65 13.71 15.29
CA SER A 292 -3.37 13.00 15.40
C SER A 292 -2.93 12.34 14.09
N SER A 293 -2.90 13.10 13.01
CA SER A 293 -2.71 12.60 11.63
C SER A 293 -1.25 12.30 11.25
N TYR A 294 -0.56 11.48 12.06
CA TYR A 294 0.84 11.15 11.88
C TYR A 294 1.12 9.88 11.07
N SER A 295 0.16 8.94 11.00
CA SER A 295 0.39 7.62 10.39
C SER A 295 -0.29 7.48 9.04
N SER A 296 0.46 7.17 7.99
CA SER A 296 -0.01 7.14 6.59
C SER A 296 -1.26 6.27 6.40
N ASN A 297 -1.18 4.98 6.75
CA ASN A 297 -2.31 4.08 6.50
C ASN A 297 -3.53 4.41 7.37
N THR A 298 -3.32 4.90 8.59
CA THR A 298 -4.41 5.37 9.45
C THR A 298 -5.07 6.61 8.85
N ASN A 299 -4.28 7.57 8.38
CA ASN A 299 -4.78 8.78 7.72
C ASN A 299 -5.62 8.41 6.48
N GLU A 300 -5.11 7.50 5.65
CA GLU A 300 -5.83 7.00 4.47
C GLU A 300 -7.12 6.26 4.84
N ILE A 301 -7.15 5.51 5.96
CA ILE A 301 -8.38 4.84 6.46
C ILE A 301 -9.46 5.86 6.77
N LEU A 302 -9.10 6.96 7.44
CA LEU A 302 -10.07 7.99 7.80
C LEU A 302 -10.51 8.83 6.60
N TRP A 303 -9.56 9.16 5.71
CA TRP A 303 -9.90 9.80 4.45
C TRP A 303 -10.84 8.93 3.61
N GLY A 304 -10.54 7.62 3.52
CA GLY A 304 -11.40 6.64 2.86
C GLY A 304 -12.83 6.68 3.43
N ALA A 305 -12.99 6.67 4.76
CA ALA A 305 -14.32 6.80 5.38
C ALA A 305 -15.05 8.09 4.96
N LYS A 306 -14.36 9.24 4.93
CA LYS A 306 -14.92 10.53 4.50
C LYS A 306 -15.40 10.52 3.06
N VAL A 307 -14.63 9.88 2.17
CA VAL A 307 -14.98 9.74 0.75
C VAL A 307 -16.16 8.79 0.58
N ALA A 308 -16.13 7.62 1.21
CA ALA A 308 -17.25 6.66 1.17
C ALA A 308 -18.58 7.29 1.59
N ALA A 309 -18.55 8.14 2.62
CA ALA A 309 -19.73 8.83 3.09
C ALA A 309 -20.38 9.75 2.02
N ARG A 310 -19.58 10.29 1.09
CA ARG A 310 -20.00 11.29 0.11
C ARG A 310 -20.34 10.71 -1.26
N ILE A 311 -19.59 9.71 -1.72
CA ILE A 311 -19.80 9.17 -3.06
C ILE A 311 -21.08 8.31 -3.09
N PRO A 312 -22.10 8.66 -3.91
CA PRO A 312 -23.41 8.03 -3.84
C PRO A 312 -23.41 6.52 -4.06
N TRP A 313 -22.64 6.04 -5.03
CA TRP A 313 -22.61 4.64 -5.44
C TRP A 313 -21.81 3.74 -4.48
N ILE A 314 -21.03 4.32 -3.57
CA ILE A 314 -20.41 3.54 -2.48
C ILE A 314 -21.50 3.26 -1.44
N ALA A 315 -22.21 2.16 -1.61
CA ALA A 315 -23.34 1.80 -0.76
C ALA A 315 -22.91 1.03 0.51
N CYS A 316 -21.71 0.47 0.52
CA CYS A 316 -21.19 -0.30 1.62
C CYS A 316 -19.67 -0.12 1.79
N VAL A 317 -19.23 0.00 3.04
CA VAL A 317 -17.83 0.03 3.45
C VAL A 317 -17.49 -1.25 4.18
N LEU A 318 -16.43 -1.91 3.71
CA LEU A 318 -15.85 -3.09 4.32
C LEU A 318 -14.57 -2.70 5.06
N ARG A 319 -14.61 -2.68 6.39
CA ARG A 319 -13.45 -2.42 7.24
C ARG A 319 -12.77 -3.74 7.60
N MET A 320 -11.48 -3.89 7.31
CA MET A 320 -10.69 -5.07 7.71
C MET A 320 -9.53 -4.70 8.62
N SER A 321 -9.41 -5.38 9.75
CA SER A 321 -8.28 -5.22 10.67
C SER A 321 -7.78 -6.58 11.11
N SER A 322 -6.46 -6.73 11.14
CA SER A 322 -5.81 -7.92 11.68
C SER A 322 -5.76 -7.91 13.20
N TYR A 323 -5.64 -9.11 13.76
CA TYR A 323 -5.43 -9.35 15.19
C TYR A 323 -4.27 -8.52 15.74
N GLU A 324 -4.49 -7.91 16.92
CA GLU A 324 -3.53 -7.06 17.66
C GLU A 324 -3.00 -5.84 16.88
N CYS A 325 -3.76 -5.34 15.90
CA CYS A 325 -3.40 -4.09 15.22
C CYS A 325 -3.70 -2.85 16.10
N GLY A 326 -2.78 -2.48 16.98
CA GLY A 326 -2.96 -1.35 17.90
C GLY A 326 -3.19 0.01 17.23
N MET A 327 -2.68 0.21 16.01
CA MET A 327 -2.91 1.45 15.24
C MET A 327 -4.32 1.56 14.65
N ASP A 328 -5.03 0.44 14.53
CA ASP A 328 -6.40 0.39 14.00
C ASP A 328 -7.44 0.58 15.09
N GLN A 329 -7.12 0.17 16.32
CA GLN A 329 -8.03 0.25 17.46
C GLN A 329 -8.64 1.64 17.69
N PRO A 330 -7.89 2.77 17.67
CA PRO A 330 -8.49 4.09 17.87
C PRO A 330 -9.23 4.61 16.62
N THR A 331 -9.13 3.92 15.48
CA THR A 331 -9.77 4.32 14.21
C THR A 331 -11.17 3.75 14.04
N TYR A 332 -11.56 2.72 14.79
CA TYR A 332 -12.85 2.05 14.59
C TYR A 332 -14.04 2.98 14.79
N SER A 333 -14.12 3.63 15.95
CA SER A 333 -15.22 4.53 16.28
C SER A 333 -15.37 5.68 15.29
N PRO A 334 -14.30 6.45 14.93
CA PRO A 334 -14.47 7.54 13.97
C PRO A 334 -14.87 7.02 12.58
N VAL A 335 -14.27 5.93 12.08
CA VAL A 335 -14.66 5.36 10.77
C VAL A 335 -16.13 4.93 10.77
N GLN A 336 -16.54 4.16 11.78
CA GLN A 336 -17.91 3.69 11.90
C GLN A 336 -18.90 4.86 11.94
N GLN A 337 -18.63 5.87 12.78
CA GLN A 337 -19.49 7.04 12.91
C GLN A 337 -19.60 7.85 11.61
N ILE A 338 -18.50 8.03 10.87
CA ILE A 338 -18.50 8.74 9.58
C ILE A 338 -19.38 7.99 8.57
N VAL A 339 -19.18 6.67 8.45
CA VAL A 339 -19.88 5.84 7.46
C VAL A 339 -21.36 5.71 7.80
N GLU A 340 -21.71 5.34 9.03
CA GLU A 340 -23.11 5.12 9.43
C GLU A 340 -23.95 6.40 9.41
N ARG A 341 -23.37 7.57 9.77
CA ARG A 341 -24.07 8.86 9.70
C ARG A 341 -24.48 9.24 8.28
N SER A 342 -23.74 8.79 7.27
CA SER A 342 -24.11 8.99 5.86
C SER A 342 -25.22 8.04 5.37
N GLY A 343 -25.66 7.10 6.21
CA GLY A 343 -26.59 6.05 5.85
C GLY A 343 -25.97 4.92 5.02
N THR A 344 -24.66 4.93 4.79
CA THR A 344 -23.90 3.86 4.12
C THR A 344 -23.83 2.63 5.03
N LEU A 345 -23.92 1.44 4.45
CA LEU A 345 -23.72 0.20 5.20
C LEU A 345 -22.26 0.11 5.68
N PHE A 346 -22.06 -0.27 6.93
CA PHE A 346 -20.74 -0.46 7.51
C PHE A 346 -20.62 -1.89 8.04
N PHE A 347 -19.65 -2.64 7.52
CA PHE A 347 -19.33 -3.98 8.01
C PHE A 347 -17.85 -4.06 8.36
N SER A 348 -17.55 -4.57 9.56
CA SER A 348 -16.19 -4.62 10.09
C SER A 348 -15.76 -6.06 10.38
N PHE A 349 -14.68 -6.50 9.75
CA PHE A 349 -14.00 -7.76 10.02
C PHE A 349 -12.77 -7.45 10.86
N GLN A 350 -12.92 -7.69 12.16
CA GLN A 350 -11.91 -7.43 13.17
C GLN A 350 -11.17 -8.71 13.49
N ASP A 351 -9.94 -8.55 13.97
CA ASP A 351 -9.11 -9.63 14.47
C ASP A 351 -8.86 -10.76 13.47
N LEU A 352 -8.66 -10.39 12.20
CA LEU A 352 -8.23 -11.33 11.16
C LEU A 352 -6.86 -11.92 11.51
N ASP A 353 -6.81 -13.25 11.62
CA ASP A 353 -5.64 -14.02 12.01
C ASP A 353 -5.49 -15.32 11.18
N SER A 354 -4.63 -16.24 11.63
CA SER A 354 -4.37 -17.51 10.95
C SER A 354 -5.55 -18.48 10.93
N THR A 355 -6.57 -18.31 11.77
CA THR A 355 -7.66 -19.29 11.89
C THR A 355 -8.58 -19.31 10.67
N LYS A 356 -8.60 -18.23 9.88
CA LYS A 356 -9.41 -18.03 8.66
C LYS A 356 -10.77 -18.74 8.75
N PRO A 357 -11.70 -18.29 9.62
CA PRO A 357 -12.94 -19.00 9.92
C PRO A 357 -13.94 -18.91 8.75
N ALA A 358 -13.72 -19.72 7.72
CA ALA A 358 -14.42 -19.65 6.42
C ALA A 358 -15.94 -19.75 6.55
N GLY A 359 -16.46 -20.58 7.45
CA GLY A 359 -17.91 -20.70 7.68
C GLY A 359 -18.53 -19.41 8.22
N SER A 360 -17.87 -18.74 9.16
CA SER A 360 -18.34 -17.45 9.70
C SER A 360 -18.24 -16.35 8.66
N VAL A 361 -17.14 -16.29 7.91
CA VAL A 361 -16.94 -15.33 6.82
C VAL A 361 -18.05 -15.48 5.77
N LYS A 362 -18.35 -16.71 5.34
CA LYS A 362 -19.40 -16.98 4.36
C LYS A 362 -20.78 -16.46 4.79
N ILE A 363 -21.21 -16.75 6.02
CA ILE A 363 -22.50 -16.27 6.55
C ILE A 363 -22.54 -14.73 6.56
N ARG A 364 -21.42 -14.09 6.91
CA ARG A 364 -21.33 -12.62 6.91
C ARG A 364 -21.37 -12.06 5.50
N VAL A 365 -20.71 -12.67 4.52
CA VAL A 365 -20.78 -12.28 3.10
C VAL A 365 -22.22 -12.39 2.60
N GLU A 366 -22.91 -13.50 2.86
CA GLU A 366 -24.33 -13.68 2.51
C GLU A 366 -25.22 -12.60 3.15
N THR A 367 -24.94 -12.26 4.41
CA THR A 367 -25.63 -11.17 5.11
C THR A 367 -25.38 -9.82 4.43
N ILE A 368 -24.12 -9.49 4.09
CA ILE A 368 -23.79 -8.24 3.41
C ILE A 368 -24.52 -8.14 2.07
N THR A 369 -24.51 -9.21 1.28
CA THR A 369 -25.24 -9.30 0.01
C THR A 369 -26.74 -9.05 0.20
N HIS A 370 -27.37 -9.68 1.19
CA HIS A 370 -28.80 -9.47 1.49
C HIS A 370 -29.12 -8.00 1.82
N TYR A 371 -28.28 -7.34 2.64
CA TYR A 371 -28.48 -5.93 2.97
C TYR A 371 -28.23 -5.00 1.78
N LEU A 372 -27.27 -5.32 0.91
CA LEU A 372 -27.04 -4.57 -0.31
C LEU A 372 -28.24 -4.66 -1.26
N GLU A 373 -28.78 -5.85 -1.49
CA GLU A 373 -29.98 -6.06 -2.33
C GLU A 373 -31.18 -5.24 -1.82
N LYS A 374 -31.34 -5.16 -0.50
CA LYS A 374 -32.48 -4.50 0.13
C LYS A 374 -32.35 -2.98 0.23
N TYR A 375 -31.16 -2.47 0.54
CA TYR A 375 -30.97 -1.07 0.96
C TYR A 375 -30.13 -0.22 0.01
N ALA A 376 -29.39 -0.82 -0.94
CA ALA A 376 -28.45 -0.07 -1.75
C ALA A 376 -29.10 1.05 -2.59
N ALA A 377 -30.25 0.78 -3.22
CA ALA A 377 -30.95 1.78 -4.03
C ALA A 377 -31.37 3.02 -3.19
N ASP A 378 -31.90 2.79 -1.99
CA ASP A 378 -32.29 3.87 -1.08
C ASP A 378 -31.09 4.65 -0.55
N ILE A 379 -29.95 3.98 -0.33
CA ILE A 379 -28.69 4.64 0.06
C ILE A 379 -28.20 5.55 -1.07
N ILE A 380 -28.17 5.03 -2.30
CA ILE A 380 -27.75 5.79 -3.49
C ILE A 380 -28.65 7.02 -3.68
N ASN A 381 -29.98 6.85 -3.62
CA ASN A 381 -30.93 7.94 -3.80
C ASN A 381 -30.78 9.03 -2.73
N ARG A 382 -30.63 8.65 -1.45
CA ARG A 382 -30.42 9.61 -0.36
C ARG A 382 -29.11 10.39 -0.54
N LYS A 383 -28.03 9.72 -0.90
CA LYS A 383 -26.74 10.38 -1.15
C LYS A 383 -26.78 11.29 -2.36
N LYS A 384 -27.38 10.86 -3.48
CA LYS A 384 -27.58 11.72 -4.65
C LYS A 384 -28.35 12.99 -4.31
N ALA A 385 -29.38 12.89 -3.47
CA ALA A 385 -30.15 14.05 -3.01
C ALA A 385 -29.37 14.99 -2.08
N ALA A 386 -28.38 14.47 -1.33
CA ALA A 386 -27.54 15.24 -0.43
C ALA A 386 -26.33 15.89 -1.12
N MET A 387 -25.91 15.37 -2.27
CA MET A 387 -24.72 15.85 -2.99
C MET A 387 -25.07 16.94 -4.02
N PRO A 388 -24.12 17.84 -4.35
CA PRO A 388 -24.33 18.88 -5.34
C PRO A 388 -24.69 18.31 -6.73
N PRO A 389 -25.46 19.05 -7.55
CA PRO A 389 -25.71 18.66 -8.93
C PRO A 389 -24.41 18.66 -9.77
N GLY A 390 -24.45 18.07 -10.96
CA GLY A 390 -23.30 18.09 -11.88
C GLY A 390 -22.19 17.11 -11.51
N CYS A 391 -22.54 15.90 -11.08
CA CYS A 391 -21.56 14.86 -10.72
C CYS A 391 -20.66 14.52 -11.92
N PRO A 392 -19.32 14.63 -11.79
CA PRO A 392 -18.38 14.38 -12.90
C PRO A 392 -18.24 12.90 -13.28
N LEU A 393 -18.85 11.99 -12.51
CA LEU A 393 -18.92 10.56 -12.84
C LEU A 393 -20.05 10.24 -13.83
N LEU A 394 -20.98 11.17 -14.03
CA LEU A 394 -22.04 11.07 -15.03
C LEU A 394 -21.62 11.88 -16.26
N PRO A 395 -21.94 11.41 -17.48
CA PRO A 395 -21.75 12.23 -18.67
C PRO A 395 -22.53 13.54 -18.53
N ALA A 396 -21.97 14.64 -19.03
CA ALA A 396 -22.69 15.90 -19.11
C ALA A 396 -23.98 15.69 -19.93
N ALA A 397 -25.12 16.02 -19.31
CA ALA A 397 -26.44 15.87 -19.90
C ALA A 397 -26.66 16.82 -21.08
#